data_AF-A0A158QWU4-F1
#
_entry.id   AF-A0A158QWU4-F1
#
_cell.length_a   1.000
_cell.length_b   1.000
_cell.length_c   1.000
_cell.angle_alpha   90.00
_cell.angle_beta   90.00
_cell.angle_gamma   90.00
#
_symmetry.space_group_name_H-M   'P 1'
#
loop_
_entity.id
_entity.type
_entity.pdbx_description
1 polymer ?
#
loop_
_entity_poly.entity_id
_entity_poly.type
_entity_poly.pdbx_seq_one_letter_code
_entity_poly.pdbx_strand_id
1 'polypeptide(L)'
;MDDPSLMPDLSHLSAEEREIIEQVFKRQKDEEAKEVQLTLKADAELDQIEKQINERKEIARRLVGTHDDAICQICQKTKFADGIGHKCFYCQLRSCARCGGRSQSKSKAIWACSLCQKRQQILAKTGKWFQPDEAQHKLSNAGQESPCQSMSPDFTSAVKYTQFLFLFVSSSVEA
;
A
#
# COMPACT_ATOMS: atom_id res chain seq x y z
N MET A 1 4.39 25.06 5.04
CA MET A 1 5.74 25.65 5.17
C MET A 1 6.51 25.11 3.99
N ASP A 2 6.46 25.80 2.85
CA ASP A 2 7.27 25.49 1.68
C ASP A 2 8.73 25.75 2.04
N ASP A 3 9.53 24.70 2.12
CA ASP A 3 10.97 24.81 2.35
C ASP A 3 11.63 25.44 1.11
N PRO A 4 12.19 26.66 1.21
CA PRO A 4 12.78 27.37 0.06
C PRO A 4 14.04 26.70 -0.50
N SER A 5 14.58 25.67 0.16
CA SER A 5 15.85 25.04 -0.19
C SER A 5 15.76 23.94 -1.26
N LEU A 6 14.57 23.57 -1.73
CA LEU A 6 14.36 22.50 -2.71
C LEU A 6 14.46 22.94 -4.18
N MET A 7 14.45 24.24 -4.46
CA MET A 7 14.65 24.72 -5.83
C MET A 7 16.14 24.99 -6.07
N PRO A 8 16.80 24.30 -7.02
CA PRO A 8 18.21 24.52 -7.31
C PRO A 8 18.44 25.95 -7.81
N ASP A 9 19.64 26.49 -7.57
CA ASP A 9 20.01 27.82 -8.06
C ASP A 9 20.09 27.83 -9.60
N LEU A 10 19.34 28.73 -10.23
CA LEU A 10 19.24 28.88 -11.68
C LEU A 10 19.90 30.18 -12.19
N SER A 11 20.71 30.84 -11.35
CA SER A 11 21.39 32.10 -11.68
C SER A 11 22.36 31.99 -12.87
N HIS A 12 22.83 30.79 -13.18
CA HIS A 12 23.75 30.50 -14.30
C HIS A 12 23.05 30.37 -15.66
N LEU A 13 21.72 30.27 -15.70
CA LEU A 13 20.99 29.95 -16.92
C LEU A 13 20.45 31.20 -17.61
N SER A 14 20.27 31.10 -18.93
CA SER A 14 19.51 32.12 -19.66
C SER A 14 18.05 32.14 -19.19
N ALA A 15 17.37 33.28 -19.39
CA ALA A 15 15.98 33.44 -18.95
C ALA A 15 15.03 32.38 -19.55
N GLU A 16 15.30 31.96 -20.79
CA GLU A 16 14.53 30.93 -21.49
C GLU A 16 14.77 29.53 -20.91
N GLU A 17 16.02 29.15 -20.67
CA GLU A 17 16.37 27.85 -20.05
C GLU A 17 15.83 27.75 -18.62
N ARG A 18 15.90 28.86 -17.87
CA ARG A 18 15.35 28.95 -16.52
C ARG A 18 13.84 28.70 -16.49
N GLU A 19 13.09 29.33 -17.40
CA GLU A 19 11.64 29.19 -17.46
C GLU A 19 11.22 27.74 -17.74
N ILE A 20 11.93 27.04 -18.64
CA ILE A 20 11.66 25.63 -18.95
C ILE A 20 11.83 24.75 -17.70
N ILE A 21 12.91 24.96 -16.94
CA ILE A 21 13.20 24.22 -15.72
C ILE A 21 12.15 24.51 -14.64
N GLU A 22 11.79 25.78 -14.43
CA GLU A 22 10.74 26.17 -13.48
C GLU A 22 9.39 25.51 -13.81
N GLN A 23 9.03 25.39 -15.10
CA GLN A 23 7.81 24.69 -15.51
C GLN A 23 7.87 23.18 -15.23
N VAL A 24 9.03 22.53 -15.38
CA VAL A 24 9.21 21.11 -15.03
C VAL A 24 9.03 20.90 -13.53
N PHE A 25 9.69 21.72 -12.69
CA PHE A 25 9.55 21.67 -11.23
C PHE A 25 8.11 21.92 -10.78
N LYS A 26 7.42 22.89 -11.40
CA LYS A 26 6.02 23.16 -11.09
C LYS A 26 5.15 21.94 -11.37
N ARG A 27 5.31 21.29 -12.53
CA ARG A 27 4.57 20.05 -12.85
C ARG A 27 4.92 18.92 -11.89
N GLN A 28 6.19 18.77 -11.50
CA GLN A 28 6.59 17.79 -10.49
C GLN A 28 5.92 18.05 -9.15
N LYS A 29 5.98 19.30 -8.65
CA LYS A 29 5.35 19.69 -7.38
C LYS A 29 3.84 19.46 -7.41
N ASP A 30 3.18 19.78 -8.51
CA ASP A 30 1.74 19.56 -8.68
C ASP A 30 1.40 18.06 -8.70
N GLU A 31 2.24 17.22 -9.31
CA GLU A 31 2.05 15.77 -9.34
C GLU A 31 2.34 15.12 -7.98
N GLU A 32 3.43 15.50 -7.32
CA GLU A 32 3.77 15.08 -5.96
C GLU A 32 2.66 15.43 -4.97
N ALA A 33 2.10 16.64 -5.07
CA ALA A 33 0.96 17.03 -4.23
C ALA A 33 -0.25 16.12 -4.44
N LYS A 34 -0.53 15.70 -5.68
CA LYS A 34 -1.60 14.72 -5.96
C LYS A 34 -1.26 13.34 -5.41
N GLU A 35 -0.03 12.86 -5.61
CA GLU A 35 0.43 11.56 -5.11
C GLU A 35 0.35 11.49 -3.58
N VAL A 36 0.73 12.55 -2.88
CA VAL A 36 0.58 12.68 -1.42
C VAL A 36 -0.89 12.56 -1.02
N GLN A 37 -1.79 13.26 -1.72
CA GLN A 37 -3.23 13.18 -1.43
C GLN A 37 -3.79 11.77 -1.65
N LEU A 38 -3.38 11.08 -2.71
CA LEU A 38 -3.78 9.70 -2.97
C LEU A 38 -3.25 8.76 -1.89
N THR A 39 -1.99 8.95 -1.49
CA THR A 39 -1.31 8.17 -0.44
C THR A 39 -2.03 8.29 0.90
N LEU A 40 -2.37 9.52 1.30
CA LEU A 40 -3.10 9.81 2.54
C LEU A 40 -4.50 9.19 2.53
N LYS A 41 -5.23 9.30 1.41
CA LYS A 41 -6.55 8.67 1.27
C LYS A 41 -6.47 7.15 1.41
N ALA A 42 -5.45 6.53 0.81
CA ALA A 42 -5.26 5.10 0.92
C ALA A 42 -4.89 4.65 2.35
N ASP A 43 -4.09 5.43 3.08
CA ASP A 43 -3.80 5.15 4.50
C ASP A 43 -5.05 5.19 5.35
N ALA A 44 -5.85 6.25 5.20
CA ALA A 44 -7.12 6.37 5.92
C ALA A 44 -8.07 5.19 5.61
N GLU A 45 -8.09 4.72 4.36
CA GLU A 45 -8.88 3.55 3.97
C GLU A 45 -8.35 2.24 4.59
N LEU A 46 -7.03 2.04 4.64
CA LEU A 46 -6.42 0.90 5.31
C LEU A 46 -6.73 0.88 6.81
N ASP A 47 -6.61 2.02 7.49
CA ASP A 47 -6.93 2.18 8.91
C ASP A 47 -8.39 1.83 9.18
N GLN A 48 -9.31 2.27 8.30
CA GLN A 48 -10.72 1.96 8.44
C GLN A 48 -11.01 0.47 8.27
N ILE A 49 -10.35 -0.19 7.32
CA ILE A 49 -10.47 -1.64 7.13
C ILE A 49 -9.94 -2.39 8.35
N GLU A 50 -8.80 -1.95 8.91
CA GLU A 50 -8.22 -2.57 10.10
C GLU A 50 -9.13 -2.45 11.32
N LYS A 51 -9.71 -1.26 11.55
CA LYS A 51 -10.72 -1.06 12.59
C LYS A 51 -11.91 -2.00 12.42
N GLN A 52 -12.45 -2.12 11.21
CA GLN A 52 -13.54 -3.06 10.92
C GLN A 52 -13.15 -4.52 11.18
N ILE A 53 -11.93 -4.94 10.80
CA ILE A 53 -11.45 -6.30 11.08
C ILE A 53 -11.38 -6.55 12.59
N ASN A 54 -10.86 -5.60 13.36
CA ASN A 54 -10.71 -5.73 14.81
C ASN A 54 -12.06 -5.76 15.52
N GLU A 55 -13.01 -4.93 15.12
CA GLU A 55 -14.38 -4.96 15.64
C GLU A 55 -15.05 -6.33 15.37
N ARG A 56 -14.91 -6.87 14.15
CA ARG A 56 -15.45 -8.19 13.81
C ARG A 56 -14.79 -9.32 14.59
N LYS A 57 -13.49 -9.22 14.89
CA LYS A 57 -12.77 -10.15 15.78
C LYS A 57 -13.32 -10.10 17.20
N GLU A 58 -13.58 -8.92 17.72
CA GLU A 58 -14.14 -8.77 19.05
C GLU A 58 -15.56 -9.35 19.16
N ILE A 59 -16.41 -9.05 18.18
CA ILE A 59 -17.75 -9.64 18.13
C ILE A 59 -17.66 -11.17 18.01
N ALA A 60 -16.79 -11.69 17.14
CA ALA A 60 -16.59 -13.13 16.99
C ALA A 60 -16.15 -13.79 18.30
N ARG A 61 -15.23 -13.17 19.07
CA ARG A 61 -14.80 -13.67 20.39
C ARG A 61 -15.95 -13.78 21.38
N ARG A 62 -16.86 -12.81 21.39
CA ARG A 62 -18.02 -12.79 22.30
C ARG A 62 -19.06 -13.87 21.98
N LEU A 63 -19.11 -14.32 20.72
CA LEU A 63 -20.05 -15.34 20.25
C LEU A 63 -19.48 -16.76 20.35
N VAL A 64 -18.21 -16.93 20.73
CA VAL A 64 -17.62 -18.27 20.91
C VAL A 64 -18.39 -19.04 21.98
N GLY A 65 -18.81 -20.26 21.67
CA GLY A 65 -19.55 -21.13 22.59
C GLY A 65 -21.07 -20.84 22.65
N THR A 66 -21.59 -19.89 21.88
CA THR A 66 -23.03 -19.70 21.70
C THR A 66 -23.53 -20.39 20.42
N HIS A 67 -24.86 -20.52 20.26
CA HIS A 67 -25.47 -21.01 19.01
C HIS A 67 -25.14 -20.16 17.77
N ASP A 68 -24.65 -18.93 17.97
CA ASP A 68 -24.23 -17.99 16.93
C ASP A 68 -22.76 -18.19 16.49
N ASP A 69 -22.01 -19.10 17.11
CA ASP A 69 -20.65 -19.46 16.68
C ASP A 69 -20.62 -20.07 15.26
N ALA A 70 -21.78 -20.53 14.79
CA ALA A 70 -22.02 -21.03 13.44
C ALA A 70 -22.46 -19.95 12.43
N ILE A 71 -22.31 -18.65 12.73
CA ILE A 71 -22.66 -17.55 11.82
C ILE A 71 -21.40 -16.93 11.20
N CYS A 72 -21.53 -16.43 9.96
CA CYS A 72 -20.50 -15.67 9.27
C CYS A 72 -20.05 -14.46 10.08
N GLN A 73 -18.79 -14.44 10.50
CA GLN A 73 -18.20 -13.38 11.32
C GLN A 73 -17.93 -12.09 10.54
N ILE A 74 -18.16 -12.10 9.22
CA ILE A 74 -18.04 -10.92 8.37
C ILE A 74 -19.40 -10.23 8.22
N CYS A 75 -20.46 -10.91 7.79
CA CYS A 75 -21.77 -10.28 7.59
C CYS A 75 -22.74 -10.43 8.75
N GLN A 76 -22.50 -11.36 9.67
CA GLN A 76 -23.35 -11.69 10.82
C GLN A 76 -24.81 -12.02 10.45
N LYS A 77 -25.03 -12.46 9.20
CA LYS A 77 -26.37 -12.79 8.66
C LYS A 77 -26.47 -14.25 8.24
N THR A 78 -25.42 -14.77 7.62
CA THR A 78 -25.43 -16.10 7.03
C THR A 78 -24.98 -17.12 8.07
N LYS A 79 -25.87 -18.05 8.46
CA LYS A 79 -25.49 -19.25 9.21
C LYS A 79 -24.80 -20.25 8.29
N PHE A 80 -23.79 -20.95 8.79
CA PHE A 80 -23.10 -22.02 8.06
C PHE A 80 -23.92 -23.30 8.11
N ALA A 81 -24.19 -23.90 6.95
CA ALA A 81 -24.91 -25.18 6.87
C ALA A 81 -24.11 -26.33 7.52
N ASP A 82 -22.79 -26.36 7.25
CA ASP A 82 -21.88 -27.39 7.77
C ASP A 82 -21.18 -26.96 9.08
N GLY A 83 -21.51 -25.80 9.64
CA GLY A 83 -20.86 -25.22 10.82
C GLY A 83 -19.40 -24.74 10.62
N ILE A 84 -18.72 -25.13 9.53
CA ILE A 84 -17.27 -24.93 9.37
C ILE A 84 -16.92 -23.56 8.77
N GLY A 85 -17.70 -23.05 7.81
CA GLY A 85 -17.41 -21.79 7.10
C GLY A 85 -16.02 -21.76 6.44
N HIS A 86 -15.59 -20.58 5.95
CA HIS A 86 -14.25 -20.42 5.37
C HIS A 86 -13.38 -19.49 6.21
N LYS A 87 -12.30 -20.02 6.78
CA LYS A 87 -11.37 -19.26 7.61
C LYS A 87 -10.48 -18.36 6.74
N CYS A 88 -10.51 -17.06 7.00
CA CYS A 88 -9.63 -16.10 6.33
C CYS A 88 -8.18 -16.34 6.73
N PHE A 89 -7.29 -16.47 5.75
CA PHE A 89 -5.86 -16.66 5.97
C PHE A 89 -5.22 -15.50 6.76
N TYR A 90 -5.66 -14.27 6.52
CA TYR A 90 -5.06 -13.08 7.12
C TYR A 90 -5.57 -12.80 8.53
N CYS A 91 -6.90 -12.71 8.72
CA CYS A 91 -7.49 -12.28 9.98
C CYS A 91 -8.09 -13.41 10.82
N GLN A 92 -8.07 -14.65 10.32
CA GLN A 92 -8.58 -15.86 10.98
C GLN A 92 -10.10 -15.89 11.24
N LEU A 93 -10.85 -14.86 10.84
CA LEU A 93 -12.32 -14.83 10.89
C LEU A 93 -12.94 -15.83 9.90
N ARG A 94 -14.05 -16.46 10.29
CA ARG A 94 -14.86 -17.32 9.43
C ARG A 94 -15.85 -16.51 8.59
N SER A 95 -15.87 -16.76 7.28
CA SER A 95 -16.69 -16.05 6.31
C SER A 95 -17.52 -17.02 5.47
N CYS A 96 -18.68 -16.56 5.01
CA CYS A 96 -19.46 -17.28 4.00
C CYS A 96 -18.86 -17.04 2.60
N ALA A 97 -19.28 -17.84 1.62
CA ALA A 97 -18.77 -17.73 0.24
C ALA A 97 -19.03 -16.37 -0.43
N ARG A 98 -19.98 -15.58 0.08
CA ARG A 98 -20.25 -14.20 -0.40
C ARG A 98 -19.39 -13.13 0.27
N CYS A 99 -18.76 -13.45 1.39
CA CYS A 99 -17.97 -12.53 2.19
C CYS A 99 -16.47 -12.79 2.09
N GLY A 100 -16.05 -13.56 1.09
CA GLY A 100 -14.66 -13.86 0.82
C GLY A 100 -14.51 -14.58 -0.51
N GLY A 101 -13.28 -14.95 -0.84
CA GLY A 101 -12.98 -15.70 -2.05
C GLY A 101 -11.60 -16.34 -2.00
N ARG A 102 -11.33 -17.18 -3.00
CA ARG A 102 -10.00 -17.75 -3.21
C ARG A 102 -9.07 -16.69 -3.80
N SER A 103 -7.87 -16.59 -3.24
CA SER A 103 -6.78 -15.74 -3.69
C SER A 103 -5.54 -16.59 -3.91
N GLN A 104 -4.76 -16.27 -4.94
CA GLN A 104 -3.46 -16.89 -5.13
C GLN A 104 -2.45 -16.28 -4.15
N SER A 105 -1.65 -17.15 -3.53
CA SER A 105 -0.43 -16.80 -2.82
C SER A 105 0.75 -17.47 -3.54
N LYS A 106 2.00 -17.13 -3.20
CA LYS A 106 3.23 -17.55 -3.90
C LYS A 106 3.33 -19.07 -4.18
N SER A 107 2.65 -19.91 -3.40
CA SER A 107 2.71 -21.38 -3.53
C SER A 107 1.40 -22.11 -3.31
N LYS A 108 0.31 -21.40 -2.97
CA LYS A 108 -0.99 -22.05 -2.68
C LYS A 108 -2.17 -21.10 -2.81
N ALA A 109 -3.32 -21.67 -3.17
CA ALA A 109 -4.60 -20.98 -3.07
C ALA A 109 -4.96 -20.80 -1.59
N ILE A 110 -5.22 -19.55 -1.18
CA ILE A 110 -5.67 -19.18 0.17
C ILE A 110 -7.09 -18.62 0.11
N TRP A 111 -7.84 -18.74 1.19
CA TRP A 111 -9.12 -18.03 1.34
C TRP A 111 -8.91 -16.69 2.05
N ALA A 112 -9.47 -15.61 1.52
CA ALA A 112 -9.45 -14.29 2.14
C ALA A 112 -10.86 -13.72 2.24
N CYS A 113 -11.21 -13.14 3.40
CA CYS A 113 -12.47 -12.43 3.54
C CYS A 113 -12.46 -11.11 2.75
N SER A 114 -13.64 -10.54 2.49
CA SER A 114 -13.80 -9.33 1.68
C SER A 114 -13.02 -8.13 2.22
N LEU A 115 -12.94 -7.97 3.54
CA LEU A 115 -12.14 -6.92 4.18
C LEU A 115 -10.64 -7.09 3.89
N CYS A 116 -10.11 -8.31 4.06
CA CYS A 116 -8.70 -8.57 3.79
C CYS A 116 -8.39 -8.53 2.29
N GLN A 117 -9.30 -8.96 1.42
CA GLN A 117 -9.13 -8.79 -0.03
C GLN A 117 -9.02 -7.31 -0.40
N LYS A 118 -9.89 -6.46 0.16
CA LYS A 118 -9.82 -5.01 -0.05
C LYS A 118 -8.53 -4.40 0.49
N ARG A 119 -8.08 -4.80 1.68
CA ARG A 119 -6.78 -4.40 2.25
C ARG A 119 -5.63 -4.75 1.31
N GLN A 120 -5.58 -5.97 0.80
CA GLN A 120 -4.53 -6.40 -0.14
C GLN A 120 -4.59 -5.67 -1.48
N GLN A 121 -5.79 -5.35 -1.99
CA GLN A 121 -5.93 -4.55 -3.21
C GLN A 121 -5.38 -3.13 -3.03
N ILE A 122 -5.63 -2.49 -1.89
CA ILE A 122 -5.11 -1.14 -1.62
C ILE A 122 -3.58 -1.19 -1.47
N LEU A 123 -3.06 -2.17 -0.72
CA LEU A 123 -1.61 -2.37 -0.61
C LEU A 123 -0.95 -2.56 -1.97
N ALA A 124 -1.53 -3.39 -2.85
CA ALA A 124 -1.02 -3.62 -4.20
C ALA A 124 -1.04 -2.36 -5.07
N LYS A 125 -2.14 -1.60 -5.06
CA LYS A 125 -2.29 -0.36 -5.86
C LYS A 125 -1.37 0.77 -5.38
N THR A 126 -1.12 0.85 -4.09
CA THR A 126 -0.33 1.94 -3.48
C THR A 126 1.17 1.65 -3.45
N GLY A 127 1.60 0.43 -3.80
CA GLY A 127 3.00 0.03 -3.69
C GLY A 127 3.51 -0.11 -2.25
N LYS A 128 2.68 0.16 -1.22
CA LYS A 128 3.05 0.10 0.21
C LYS A 128 3.37 -1.30 0.71
N TRP A 129 3.11 -2.33 -0.09
CA TRP A 129 3.58 -3.69 0.19
C TRP A 129 5.11 -3.83 0.09
N PHE A 130 5.79 -2.85 -0.51
CA PHE A 130 7.25 -2.76 -0.66
C PHE A 130 7.75 -1.42 -0.09
N GLN A 131 7.84 -1.33 1.24
CA GLN A 131 8.70 -0.32 1.87
C GLN A 131 9.87 -1.10 2.50
N PRO A 132 11.11 -0.93 2.01
CA PRO A 132 12.28 -1.37 2.75
C PRO A 132 12.33 -0.58 4.07
N ASP A 133 12.73 -1.24 5.15
CA ASP A 133 12.79 -0.73 6.54
C ASP A 133 13.77 0.46 6.76
N GLU A 134 14.13 1.22 5.72
CA GLU A 134 15.19 2.24 5.78
C GLU A 134 14.72 3.63 6.21
N ALA A 135 13.43 3.84 6.45
CA ALA A 135 12.88 5.15 6.85
C ALA A 135 12.69 5.36 8.36
N GLN A 136 13.13 4.43 9.22
CA GLN A 136 13.04 4.59 10.69
C GLN A 136 14.39 4.82 11.40
N HIS A 137 15.51 4.86 10.67
CA HIS A 137 16.85 5.11 11.25
C HIS A 137 17.45 6.46 10.82
N LYS A 138 16.67 7.55 10.90
CA LYS A 138 17.21 8.93 10.82
C LYS A 138 16.59 9.83 11.90
N LEU A 139 16.79 9.46 13.15
CA LEU A 139 16.52 10.31 14.33
C LEU A 139 17.45 9.88 15.49
N SER A 140 18.76 9.83 15.26
CA SER A 140 19.80 9.84 16.30
C SER A 140 21.20 9.84 15.67
N ASN A 141 21.74 11.03 15.40
CA ASN A 141 23.10 11.41 15.81
C ASN A 141 23.42 12.81 15.28
N ALA A 142 23.58 13.76 16.21
CA ALA A 142 24.35 14.97 15.99
C ALA A 142 25.79 14.67 16.42
N GLY A 143 26.76 14.92 15.54
CA GLY A 143 28.18 14.99 15.92
C GLY A 143 29.17 14.44 14.89
N GLN A 144 29.93 15.37 14.29
CA GLN A 144 31.32 15.24 13.79
C GLN A 144 31.57 14.94 12.29
N GLU A 145 31.77 16.04 11.55
CA GLU A 145 32.82 16.41 10.57
C GLU A 145 33.49 15.38 9.59
N SER A 146 33.15 15.51 8.28
CA SER A 146 33.89 15.54 6.96
C SER A 146 35.23 14.77 6.69
N PRO A 147 35.69 14.55 5.41
CA PRO A 147 35.12 14.89 4.08
C PRO A 147 35.15 13.77 2.99
N CYS A 148 34.37 13.99 1.92
CA CYS A 148 34.52 13.51 0.53
C CYS A 148 34.51 11.98 0.23
N GLN A 149 33.48 11.53 -0.48
CA GLN A 149 33.60 11.20 -1.92
C GLN A 149 32.22 10.96 -2.56
N SER A 150 32.07 11.59 -3.71
CA SER A 150 30.97 11.54 -4.66
C SER A 150 30.48 10.13 -4.99
N MET A 151 29.16 9.96 -5.10
CA MET A 151 28.44 9.45 -6.28
C MET A 151 26.94 9.49 -5.98
N SER A 152 26.21 10.35 -6.69
CA SER A 152 24.75 10.36 -6.70
C SER A 152 24.20 9.14 -7.46
N PRO A 153 22.99 8.68 -7.11
CA PRO A 153 22.11 8.17 -8.15
C PRO A 153 20.75 8.85 -8.03
N ASP A 154 20.65 10.05 -8.59
CA ASP A 154 19.39 10.59 -9.09
C ASP A 154 19.03 9.85 -10.38
N PHE A 155 18.50 8.63 -10.28
CA PHE A 155 17.70 8.01 -11.34
C PHE A 155 17.02 6.69 -10.90
N THR A 156 16.13 6.71 -9.91
CA THR A 156 15.43 5.45 -9.49
C THR A 156 13.91 5.56 -9.39
N SER A 157 13.28 6.38 -10.24
CA SER A 157 11.83 6.31 -10.43
C SER A 157 11.41 5.73 -11.79
N ALA A 158 12.16 6.02 -12.88
CA ALA A 158 11.76 5.60 -14.23
C ALA A 158 12.11 4.14 -14.62
N VAL A 159 13.09 3.50 -13.95
CA VAL A 159 13.56 2.15 -14.33
C VAL A 159 12.70 1.03 -13.73
N LYS A 160 11.95 1.29 -12.66
CA LYS A 160 11.11 0.26 -12.01
C LYS A 160 9.77 0.04 -12.71
N TYR A 161 9.25 1.06 -13.40
CA TYR A 161 7.99 0.98 -14.14
C TYR A 161 8.15 0.19 -15.45
N THR A 162 9.30 0.31 -16.12
CA THR A 162 9.59 -0.37 -17.38
C THR A 162 9.96 -1.84 -17.19
N GLN A 163 10.70 -2.21 -16.13
CA GLN A 163 11.04 -3.62 -15.86
C GLN A 163 9.79 -4.48 -15.56
N PHE A 164 8.77 -3.91 -14.91
CA PHE A 164 7.56 -4.65 -14.53
C PHE A 164 6.48 -4.67 -15.61
N LEU A 165 6.33 -3.61 -16.41
CA LEU A 165 5.45 -3.65 -17.58
C LEU A 165 5.92 -4.69 -18.62
N PHE A 166 7.24 -4.88 -18.77
CA PHE A 166 7.78 -5.91 -19.66
C PHE A 166 7.44 -7.34 -19.19
N LEU A 167 7.39 -7.58 -17.87
CA LEU A 167 7.01 -8.87 -17.30
C LEU A 167 5.50 -9.10 -17.29
N PHE A 168 4.70 -8.04 -17.11
CA PHE A 168 3.23 -8.16 -17.06
C PHE A 168 2.59 -8.28 -18.45
N VAL A 169 3.15 -7.58 -19.46
CA VAL A 169 2.66 -7.66 -20.85
C VAL A 169 3.07 -8.98 -21.51
N SER A 170 4.27 -9.51 -21.24
CA SER A 170 4.72 -10.79 -21.81
C SER A 170 3.87 -11.99 -21.36
N SER A 171 3.25 -11.94 -20.18
CA SER A 171 2.38 -13.02 -19.69
C SER A 171 0.94 -12.97 -20.24
N SER A 172 0.59 -11.95 -21.03
CA SER A 172 -0.73 -11.81 -21.66
C SER A 172 -0.74 -12.22 -23.14
N VAL A 173 0.40 -12.64 -23.71
CA VAL A 173 0.52 -13.04 -25.14
C VAL A 173 0.65 -14.57 -25.31
N GLU A 174 0.72 -15.36 -24.23
CA GLU A 174 0.78 -16.83 -24.26
C GLU A 174 -0.40 -17.51 -23.53
N ALA A 175 -1.62 -16.96 -23.65
CA ALA A 175 -2.85 -17.65 -23.24
C ALA A 175 -3.98 -17.46 -24.25
#